data_AF-A0A954M894-F1
#
_entry.id   AF-A0A954M894-F1
#
_cell.length_a   1.000
_cell.length_b   1.000
_cell.length_c   1.000
_cell.angle_alpha   90.00
_cell.angle_beta   90.00
_cell.angle_gamma   90.00
#
_symmetry.space_group_name_H-M   'P 1'
#
loop_
_entity.id
_entity.type
_entity.pdbx_description
1 polymer ?
#
loop_
_entity_poly.entity_id
_entity_poly.type
_entity_poly.pdbx_seq_one_letter_code
_entity_poly.pdbx_strand_id
1 'polypeptide(L)'
;MLWTHELGHVLGGCCCGGKLQALDLRPWSLPYSLFAPDPHPLVTLWCGPLLGAVVPLGLALVIRRDWAWLIAHFCLLANGLYLALGAVSGDRYLDTTQLLEHGASPLAIAAYCIPTIAWGYWGLREAIRQRFAQPVSSSIEQPTQVASDGGGVDASAAASVPGGN
;
A
#
# COMPACT_ATOMS: atom_id res chain seq x y z
N MET A 1 -7.26 -4.17 5.76
CA MET A 1 -6.67 -4.22 7.12
C MET A 1 -7.74 -4.57 8.15
N LEU A 2 -8.69 -3.67 8.46
CA LEU A 2 -9.68 -3.89 9.53
C LEU A 2 -10.40 -5.23 9.44
N TRP A 3 -11.00 -5.53 8.28
CA TRP A 3 -11.69 -6.82 8.08
C TRP A 3 -10.79 -8.05 8.25
N THR A 4 -9.60 -8.03 7.65
CA THR A 4 -8.65 -9.15 7.74
C THR A 4 -8.09 -9.31 9.15
N HIS A 5 -8.00 -8.22 9.90
CA HIS A 5 -7.55 -8.19 11.28
C HIS A 5 -8.62 -8.76 12.21
N GLU A 6 -9.85 -8.23 12.15
CA GLU A 6 -10.97 -8.74 12.96
C GLU A 6 -11.34 -10.19 12.63
N LEU A 7 -11.28 -10.56 11.35
CA LEU A 7 -11.44 -11.96 10.95
C LEU A 7 -10.36 -12.84 11.59
N GLY A 8 -9.16 -12.31 11.79
CA GLY A 8 -8.10 -13.00 12.49
C GLY A 8 -8.44 -13.32 13.94
N HIS A 9 -8.96 -12.34 14.68
CA HIS A 9 -9.47 -12.59 16.03
C HIS A 9 -10.59 -13.61 16.04
N VAL A 10 -11.54 -13.51 15.10
CA VAL A 10 -12.65 -14.45 15.01
C VAL A 10 -12.16 -15.88 14.76
N LEU A 11 -11.21 -16.06 13.84
CA LEU A 11 -10.63 -17.37 13.54
C LEU A 11 -9.81 -17.90 14.72
N GLY A 12 -9.02 -17.06 15.39
CA GLY A 12 -8.25 -17.44 16.57
C GLY A 12 -9.15 -17.94 17.70
N GLY A 13 -10.17 -17.17 18.05
CA GLY A 13 -11.13 -17.52 19.10
C GLY A 13 -11.90 -18.80 18.77
N CYS A 14 -12.40 -18.94 17.54
CA CYS A 14 -13.10 -20.15 17.10
C CYS A 14 -12.21 -21.40 17.13
N CYS A 15 -10.96 -21.30 16.66
CA CYS A 15 -9.99 -22.41 16.68
C CYS A 15 -9.60 -22.83 18.11
N CYS A 16 -9.58 -21.87 19.04
CA CYS A 16 -9.31 -22.14 20.46
C CYS A 16 -10.54 -22.66 21.22
N GLY A 17 -11.70 -22.82 20.57
CA GLY A 17 -12.93 -23.26 21.22
C GLY A 17 -13.70 -22.15 21.95
N GLY A 18 -13.34 -20.90 21.71
CA GLY A 18 -14.08 -19.73 22.16
C GLY A 18 -15.42 -19.60 21.45
N LYS A 19 -16.43 -19.08 22.16
CA LYS A 19 -17.72 -18.72 21.57
C LYS A 19 -17.79 -17.22 21.33
N LEU A 20 -17.91 -16.83 20.06
CA LEU A 20 -18.10 -15.44 19.65
C LEU A 20 -19.44 -14.94 20.21
N GLN A 21 -19.41 -13.91 21.05
CA GLN A 21 -20.60 -13.29 21.62
C GLN A 21 -21.00 -12.02 20.89
N ALA A 22 -20.03 -11.19 20.52
CA ALA A 22 -20.27 -9.93 19.84
C ALA A 22 -19.16 -9.65 18.83
N LEU A 23 -19.55 -9.07 17.69
CA LEU A 23 -18.68 -8.55 16.67
C LEU A 23 -19.25 -7.20 16.24
N ASP A 24 -18.54 -6.12 16.53
CA ASP A 24 -18.88 -4.77 16.05
C ASP A 24 -17.82 -4.30 15.06
N LEU A 25 -18.25 -3.88 13.88
CA LEU A 25 -17.41 -3.41 12.78
C LEU A 25 -17.87 -2.04 12.28
N ARG A 26 -18.63 -1.29 13.09
CA ARG A 26 -19.14 0.02 12.68
C ARG A 26 -17.99 0.98 12.40
N PRO A 27 -18.06 1.80 11.33
CA PRO A 27 -16.97 2.70 10.94
C PRO A 27 -16.62 3.78 11.98
N TRP A 28 -17.57 4.09 12.87
CA TRP A 28 -17.48 5.14 13.88
C TRP A 28 -17.23 4.60 15.30
N SER A 29 -17.05 3.29 15.46
CA SER A 29 -16.56 2.69 16.71
C SER A 29 -15.27 1.93 16.45
N LEU A 30 -14.46 1.75 17.48
CA LEU A 30 -13.35 0.80 17.40
C LEU A 30 -13.94 -0.59 17.15
N PRO A 31 -13.48 -1.30 16.09
CA PRO A 31 -13.92 -2.65 15.84
C PRO A 31 -13.49 -3.53 17.01
N TYR A 32 -14.32 -4.50 17.38
CA TYR A 32 -13.96 -5.46 18.41
C TYR A 32 -14.72 -6.77 18.21
N SER A 33 -14.08 -7.85 18.65
CA SER A 33 -14.67 -9.18 18.75
C SER A 33 -14.53 -9.71 20.18
N LEU A 34 -15.65 -10.08 20.79
CA LEU A 34 -15.70 -10.60 22.16
C LEU A 34 -15.99 -12.09 22.16
N PHE A 35 -15.14 -12.85 22.85
CA PHE A 35 -15.28 -14.28 23.07
C PHE A 35 -15.51 -14.56 24.56
N ALA A 36 -16.52 -15.39 24.86
CA ALA A 36 -16.74 -15.85 26.24
C ALA A 36 -17.46 -17.22 26.27
N PRO A 37 -16.87 -18.24 26.90
CA PRO A 37 -15.50 -18.26 27.46
C PRO A 37 -14.44 -18.17 26.35
N ASP A 38 -13.32 -17.50 26.61
CA ASP A 38 -12.10 -17.57 25.78
C ASP A 38 -11.00 -18.33 26.57
N PRO A 39 -10.72 -19.59 26.20
CA PRO A 39 -9.70 -20.37 26.89
C PRO A 39 -8.26 -19.93 26.59
N HIS A 40 -8.03 -19.21 25.48
CA HIS A 40 -6.68 -18.82 25.04
C HIS A 40 -6.67 -17.40 24.45
N PRO A 41 -6.90 -16.37 25.27
CA PRO A 41 -7.11 -15.01 24.78
C PRO A 41 -5.88 -14.40 24.11
N LEU A 42 -4.66 -14.80 24.52
CA LEU A 42 -3.44 -14.39 23.81
C LEU A 42 -3.41 -14.90 22.36
N VAL A 43 -3.88 -16.11 22.10
CA VAL A 43 -3.90 -16.67 20.74
C VAL A 43 -4.93 -15.91 19.90
N THR A 44 -6.14 -15.72 20.44
CA THR A 44 -7.19 -14.90 19.82
C THR A 44 -6.66 -13.52 19.46
N LEU A 45 -6.02 -12.83 20.40
CA LEU A 45 -5.48 -11.47 20.20
C LEU A 45 -4.34 -11.44 19.18
N TRP A 46 -3.41 -12.40 19.18
CA TRP A 46 -2.32 -12.44 18.19
C TRP A 46 -2.79 -12.81 16.78
N CYS A 47 -3.85 -13.63 16.65
CA CYS A 47 -4.38 -14.01 15.35
C CYS A 47 -4.87 -12.80 14.54
N GLY A 48 -5.35 -11.74 15.18
CA GLY A 48 -5.80 -10.52 14.51
C GLY A 48 -4.67 -9.82 13.74
N PRO A 49 -3.61 -9.34 14.40
CA PRO A 49 -2.44 -8.76 13.75
C PRO A 49 -1.81 -9.70 12.72
N LEU A 50 -1.60 -10.97 13.08
CA LEU A 50 -0.94 -11.95 12.21
C LEU A 50 -1.71 -12.18 10.90
N LEU A 51 -3.01 -12.46 10.97
CA LEU A 51 -3.80 -12.66 9.76
C LEU A 51 -4.06 -11.35 9.01
N GLY A 52 -4.20 -10.23 9.73
CA GLY A 52 -4.26 -8.90 9.14
C GLY A 52 -3.02 -8.53 8.32
N ALA A 53 -1.86 -9.13 8.60
CA ALA A 53 -0.62 -8.95 7.85
C ALA A 53 -0.41 -10.02 6.76
N VAL A 54 -0.59 -11.29 7.11
CA VAL A 54 -0.34 -12.43 6.21
C VAL A 54 -1.34 -12.49 5.06
N VAL A 55 -2.63 -12.24 5.31
CA VAL A 55 -3.67 -12.36 4.28
C VAL A 55 -3.46 -11.34 3.15
N PRO A 56 -3.26 -10.03 3.41
CA PRO A 56 -2.98 -9.07 2.34
C PRO A 56 -1.69 -9.38 1.56
N LEU A 57 -0.63 -9.83 2.24
CA LEU A 57 0.62 -10.23 1.58
C LEU A 57 0.42 -11.48 0.69
N GLY A 58 -0.30 -12.48 1.19
CA GLY A 58 -0.67 -13.68 0.43
C GLY A 58 -1.52 -13.36 -0.79
N LEU A 59 -2.52 -12.48 -0.63
CA LEU A 59 -3.32 -11.98 -1.75
C LEU A 59 -2.47 -11.25 -2.80
N ALA A 60 -1.53 -10.41 -2.38
CA ALA A 60 -0.62 -9.74 -3.31
C ALA A 60 0.27 -10.75 -4.06
N LEU A 61 0.74 -11.81 -3.39
CA LEU A 61 1.52 -12.90 -4.00
C LEU A 61 0.70 -13.71 -5.02
N VAL A 62 -0.60 -13.92 -4.79
CA VAL A 62 -1.49 -14.65 -5.71
C VAL A 62 -1.90 -13.77 -6.89
N ILE A 63 -2.31 -12.53 -6.62
CA ILE A 63 -2.79 -11.59 -7.66
C ILE A 63 -1.63 -11.13 -8.55
N ARG A 64 -0.42 -10.99 -7.99
CA ARG A 64 0.81 -10.57 -8.68
C ARG A 64 0.68 -9.25 -9.46
N ARG A 65 -0.18 -8.35 -8.99
CA ARG A 65 -0.33 -6.99 -9.54
C ARG A 65 0.23 -5.96 -8.59
N ASP A 66 0.86 -4.94 -9.13
CA ASP A 66 1.50 -3.89 -8.33
C ASP A 66 0.52 -3.15 -7.41
N TRP A 67 -0.76 -3.05 -7.78
CA TRP A 67 -1.78 -2.41 -6.94
C TRP A 67 -2.11 -3.25 -5.71
N ALA A 68 -2.05 -4.58 -5.82
CA ALA A 68 -2.26 -5.46 -4.69
C ALA A 68 -1.10 -5.35 -3.69
N TRP A 69 0.13 -5.20 -4.18
CA TRP A 69 1.30 -4.90 -3.34
C TRP A 69 1.17 -3.58 -2.60
N LEU A 70 0.63 -2.53 -3.23
CA LEU A 70 0.36 -1.26 -2.53
C LEU A 70 -0.56 -1.47 -1.33
N ILE A 71 -1.68 -2.18 -1.54
CA ILE A 71 -2.66 -2.48 -0.49
C ILE A 71 -2.02 -3.33 0.61
N ALA A 72 -1.20 -4.32 0.26
CA ALA A 72 -0.54 -5.19 1.23
C ALA A 72 0.45 -4.42 2.11
N HIS A 73 1.31 -3.57 1.52
CA HIS A 73 2.24 -2.74 2.28
C HIS A 73 1.52 -1.71 3.16
N PHE A 74 0.43 -1.12 2.67
CA PHE A 74 -0.43 -0.27 3.48
C PHE A 74 -1.03 -1.03 4.66
N CYS A 75 -1.58 -2.23 4.43
CA CYS A 75 -2.16 -3.04 5.49
C CYS A 75 -1.11 -3.44 6.53
N LEU A 76 0.09 -3.84 6.10
CA LEU A 76 1.20 -4.20 6.97
C LEU A 76 1.64 -3.02 7.85
N LEU A 77 1.81 -1.84 7.25
CA LEU A 77 2.17 -0.61 7.95
C LEU A 77 1.09 -0.20 8.95
N ALA A 78 -0.18 -0.19 8.52
CA ALA A 78 -1.30 0.18 9.37
C ALA A 78 -1.44 -0.78 10.57
N ASN A 79 -1.19 -2.08 10.37
CA ASN A 79 -1.21 -3.09 11.44
C ASN A 79 -0.14 -2.82 12.51
N GLY A 80 1.11 -2.63 12.06
CA GLY A 80 2.21 -2.35 12.98
C GLY A 80 2.02 -1.02 13.71
N LEU A 81 1.54 0.02 13.01
CA LEU A 81 1.29 1.32 13.60
C LEU A 81 0.12 1.29 14.59
N TYR A 82 -0.95 0.55 14.30
CA TYR A 82 -2.08 0.38 15.20
C TYR A 82 -1.65 -0.22 16.55
N LEU A 83 -0.85 -1.29 16.53
CA LEU A 83 -0.30 -1.88 17.75
C LEU A 83 0.69 -0.95 18.46
N ALA A 84 1.58 -0.28 17.71
CA ALA A 84 2.55 0.64 18.29
C ALA A 84 1.88 1.86 18.95
N LEU A 85 0.84 2.42 18.33
CA LEU A 85 0.06 3.51 18.90
C LEU A 85 -0.70 3.05 20.14
N GLY A 86 -1.23 1.82 20.14
CA GLY A 86 -1.85 1.24 21.34
C GLY A 86 -0.88 1.10 22.52
N ALA A 87 0.40 0.82 22.25
CA ALA A 87 1.42 0.79 23.30
C ALA A 87 1.67 2.17 23.93
N VAL A 88 1.49 3.24 23.15
CA VAL A 88 1.76 4.63 23.58
C VAL A 88 0.52 5.27 24.21
N SER A 89 -0.68 5.00 23.67
CA SER A 89 -1.93 5.58 24.17
C SER A 89 -2.44 4.90 25.44
N GLY A 90 -2.15 3.61 25.62
CA GLY A 90 -2.62 2.83 26.78
C GLY A 90 -4.14 2.69 26.85
N ASP A 91 -4.85 2.89 25.73
CA ASP A 91 -6.31 2.72 25.69
C ASP A 91 -6.65 1.24 25.89
N ARG A 92 -7.53 0.96 26.85
CA ARG A 92 -7.93 -0.39 27.24
C ARG A 92 -8.58 -1.19 26.11
N TYR A 93 -9.22 -0.50 25.17
CA TYR A 93 -9.90 -1.15 24.05
C TYR A 93 -8.97 -1.48 22.88
N LEU A 94 -7.69 -1.11 22.94
CA LEU A 94 -6.71 -1.46 21.91
C LEU A 94 -6.10 -2.83 22.19
N ASP A 95 -5.88 -3.60 21.13
CA ASP A 95 -5.33 -4.96 21.22
C ASP A 95 -4.00 -5.01 21.96
N THR A 96 -3.18 -3.96 21.83
CA THR A 96 -1.91 -3.87 22.55
C THR A 96 -2.10 -3.89 24.06
N THR A 97 -3.09 -3.16 24.57
CA THR A 97 -3.37 -3.11 26.01
C THR A 97 -3.94 -4.45 26.47
N GLN A 98 -4.86 -5.05 25.70
CA GLN A 98 -5.39 -6.39 26.00
C GLN A 98 -4.31 -7.47 25.95
N LEU A 99 -3.38 -7.39 25.01
CA LEU A 99 -2.22 -8.28 24.90
C LEU A 99 -1.35 -8.19 26.16
N LEU A 100 -1.03 -6.96 26.59
CA LEU A 100 -0.25 -6.73 27.81
C LEU A 100 -0.99 -7.20 29.07
N GLU A 101 -2.30 -6.93 29.18
CA GLU A 101 -3.15 -7.37 30.30
C GLU A 101 -3.23 -8.90 30.39
N HIS A 102 -3.18 -9.60 29.26
CA HIS A 102 -3.16 -11.07 29.20
C HIS A 102 -1.76 -11.68 29.24
N GLY A 103 -0.72 -10.87 29.48
CA GLY A 103 0.64 -11.33 29.76
C GLY A 103 1.55 -11.45 28.54
N ALA A 104 1.20 -10.83 27.41
CA ALA A 104 2.11 -10.74 26.27
C ALA A 104 3.35 -9.92 26.65
N SER A 105 4.53 -10.37 26.19
CA SER A 105 5.76 -9.63 26.40
C SER A 105 5.77 -8.33 25.56
N PRO A 106 6.07 -7.16 26.14
CA PRO A 106 6.26 -5.92 25.39
C PRO A 106 7.30 -6.06 24.28
N LEU A 107 8.32 -6.90 24.49
CA LEU A 107 9.34 -7.20 23.50
C LEU A 107 8.76 -7.97 22.31
N ALA A 108 7.80 -8.87 22.52
CA ALA A 108 7.13 -9.57 21.43
C ALA A 108 6.31 -8.60 20.57
N ILE A 109 5.62 -7.64 21.21
CA ILE A 109 4.88 -6.57 20.52
C ILE A 109 5.85 -5.70 19.72
N ALA A 110 6.96 -5.25 20.32
CA ALA A 110 7.98 -4.48 19.62
C ALA A 110 8.61 -5.26 18.45
N ALA A 111 8.90 -6.55 18.66
CA ALA A 111 9.45 -7.43 17.64
C ALA A 111 8.48 -7.65 16.47
N TYR A 112 7.17 -7.50 16.68
CA TYR A 112 6.18 -7.48 15.61
C TYR A 112 6.09 -6.09 14.94
N CYS A 113 5.98 -5.01 15.72
CA CYS A 113 5.78 -3.66 15.20
C CYS A 113 6.96 -3.13 14.38
N ILE A 114 8.21 -3.32 14.83
CA ILE A 114 9.40 -2.83 14.15
C ILE A 114 9.50 -3.33 12.70
N PRO A 115 9.47 -4.66 12.43
CA PRO A 115 9.60 -5.16 11.06
C PRO A 115 8.38 -4.84 10.20
N THR A 116 7.15 -4.89 10.76
CA THR A 116 5.93 -4.60 9.99
C THR A 116 5.86 -3.13 9.57
N ILE A 117 6.23 -2.21 10.46
CA ILE A 117 6.34 -0.78 10.13
C ILE A 117 7.46 -0.55 9.12
N ALA A 118 8.67 -1.09 9.35
CA ALA A 118 9.81 -0.87 8.47
C ALA A 118 9.54 -1.37 7.04
N TRP A 119 9.05 -2.61 6.91
CA TRP A 119 8.75 -3.21 5.60
C TRP A 119 7.54 -2.55 4.94
N GLY A 120 6.47 -2.32 5.70
CA GLY A 120 5.27 -1.68 5.20
C GLY A 120 5.55 -0.27 4.68
N TYR A 121 6.32 0.52 5.42
CA TYR A 121 6.71 1.87 5.00
C TYR A 121 7.59 1.87 3.74
N TRP A 122 8.63 1.02 3.70
CA TRP A 122 9.49 0.92 2.53
C TRP A 122 8.67 0.57 1.29
N GLY A 123 7.92 -0.52 1.33
CA GLY A 123 7.20 -1.01 0.16
C GLY A 123 6.09 -0.08 -0.29
N LEU A 124 5.42 0.59 0.66
CA LEU A 124 4.43 1.61 0.34
C LEU A 124 5.08 2.81 -0.36
N ARG A 125 6.20 3.31 0.15
CA ARG A 125 6.96 4.42 -0.43
C ARG A 125 7.39 4.11 -1.87
N GLU A 126 7.93 2.92 -2.09
CA GLU A 126 8.39 2.51 -3.42
C GLU A 126 7.22 2.37 -4.41
N ALA A 127 6.11 1.77 -3.97
CA ALA A 127 4.91 1.62 -4.79
C ALA A 127 4.23 2.97 -5.14
N ILE A 128 4.36 3.98 -4.27
CA ILE A 128 3.92 5.36 -4.57
C ILE A 128 4.89 6.00 -5.56
N ARG A 129 6.20 5.91 -5.34
CA ARG A 129 7.23 6.48 -6.22
C ARG A 129 7.07 6.01 -7.66
N GLN A 130 6.88 4.70 -7.86
CA GLN A 130 6.72 4.12 -9.20
C GLN A 130 5.47 4.61 -9.93
N ARG A 131 4.39 4.96 -9.21
CA ARG A 131 3.14 5.42 -9.82
C ARG A 131 3.11 6.92 -10.10
N PHE A 132 3.67 7.72 -9.21
CA PHE A 132 3.55 9.17 -9.25
C PHE A 132 4.80 9.87 -9.82
N ALA A 133 5.93 9.17 -9.96
CA ALA A 133 7.06 9.65 -10.75
C ALA A 133 6.81 9.38 -12.25
N GLN A 134 5.82 10.05 -12.84
CA GLN A 134 5.82 10.25 -14.28
C GLN A 134 6.84 11.35 -14.57
N PRO A 135 7.85 11.14 -15.43
CA PRO A 135 8.64 12.26 -15.92
C PRO A 135 7.69 13.22 -16.62
N VAL A 136 7.71 14.51 -16.22
CA VAL A 136 7.19 15.58 -17.07
C VAL A 136 7.93 15.41 -18.38
N SER A 137 7.26 14.87 -19.39
CA SER A 137 7.78 14.85 -20.75
C SER A 137 8.05 16.29 -21.11
N SER A 138 9.33 16.65 -21.15
CA SER A 138 9.83 17.90 -21.69
C SER A 138 9.48 17.93 -23.17
N SER A 139 8.24 18.34 -23.46
CA SER A 139 7.83 18.88 -24.75
C SER A 139 8.46 20.26 -24.91
N ILE A 140 9.79 20.33 -24.89
CA ILE A 140 10.50 21.49 -25.44
C ILE A 140 10.75 21.13 -26.89
N GLU A 141 9.96 21.76 -27.75
CA GLU A 141 10.08 21.87 -29.19
C GLU A 141 11.48 21.57 -29.72
N GLN A 142 11.60 20.57 -30.59
CA GLN A 142 12.62 20.63 -31.63
C GLN A 142 12.25 21.81 -32.54
N PRO A 143 13.10 22.84 -32.70
CA PRO A 143 12.88 23.84 -33.73
C PRO A 143 13.04 23.13 -35.07
N THR A 144 11.95 23.14 -35.83
CA THR A 144 11.85 22.81 -37.24
C THR A 144 13.13 23.22 -37.96
N GLN A 145 13.85 22.24 -38.51
CA GLN A 145 14.90 22.54 -39.49
C GLN A 145 14.21 23.18 -40.70
N VAL A 146 14.32 24.51 -40.79
CA VAL A 146 13.97 25.27 -41.99
C VAL A 146 14.96 24.85 -43.06
N ALA A 147 14.44 24.11 -44.04
CA ALA A 147 15.13 23.81 -45.28
C ALA A 147 15.63 25.14 -45.89
N SER A 148 16.95 25.29 -45.95
CA SER A 148 17.60 26.28 -46.79
C SER A 148 17.51 25.81 -48.23
N ASP A 149 16.37 26.06 -48.89
CA ASP A 149 16.32 26.07 -50.34
C ASP A 149 16.45 27.53 -50.78
N GLY A 150 17.65 27.86 -51.27
CA GLY A 150 18.01 29.17 -51.74
C GLY A 150 17.14 29.55 -52.94
N GLY A 151 16.52 30.71 -52.85
CA GLY A 151 15.84 31.34 -53.98
C GLY A 151 16.82 31.65 -55.12
N GLY A 152 16.56 31.08 -56.29
CA GLY A 152 16.96 31.61 -57.58
C GLY A 152 15.71 32.20 -58.23
N VAL A 153 15.62 33.53 -58.24
CA VAL A 153 14.53 34.31 -58.85
C VAL A 153 15.03 34.90 -60.17
N ASP A 154 14.10 34.99 -61.13
CA ASP A 154 14.08 35.72 -62.41
C ASP A 154 14.82 35.11 -63.62
N ALA A 155 14.11 34.62 -64.65
CA ALA A 155 13.24 35.29 -65.63
C ALA A 155 14.01 35.91 -66.82
N SER A 156 13.82 35.28 -67.98
CA SER A 156 13.74 35.90 -69.31
C SER A 156 14.87 36.85 -69.73
N ALA A 157 15.87 36.32 -70.45
CA ALA A 157 16.64 37.09 -71.42
C ALA A 157 16.51 36.43 -72.80
N ALA A 158 15.96 37.21 -73.72
CA ALA A 158 15.71 36.92 -75.12
C ALA A 158 16.99 36.84 -75.97
N ALA A 159 16.79 36.48 -77.23
CA ALA A 159 17.66 36.65 -78.40
C ALA A 159 18.53 35.43 -78.79
N SER A 160 17.88 34.49 -79.48
CA SER A 160 18.49 33.75 -80.59
C SER A 160 18.83 34.73 -81.73
N VAL A 161 20.11 34.83 -82.07
CA VAL A 161 20.68 35.55 -83.23
C VAL A 161 20.81 34.55 -84.44
N PRO A 162 21.34 34.91 -85.62
CA PRO A 162 20.63 35.07 -86.89
C PRO A 162 21.00 34.04 -88.00
N GLY A 163 20.34 34.08 -89.15
CA GLY A 163 21.01 33.89 -90.46
C GLY A 163 20.46 32.88 -91.46
N GLY A 164 20.15 33.38 -92.68
CA GLY A 164 20.20 32.71 -93.99
C GLY A 164 19.11 31.67 -94.26
N ASN A 165 18.46 31.58 -95.42
CA ASN A 165 18.71 32.08 -96.77
C ASN A 165 17.36 32.08 -97.53
#